data_AF-A0A9E4DUT4-F1
#
_entry.id   AF-A0A9E4DUT4-F1
#
_cell.length_a   1.000
_cell.length_b   1.000
_cell.length_c   1.000
_cell.angle_alpha   90.00
_cell.angle_beta   90.00
_cell.angle_gamma   90.00
#
_symmetry.space_group_name_H-M   'P 1'
#
loop_
_entity.id
_entity.type
_entity.pdbx_description
1 polymer ?
#
loop_
_entity_poly.entity_id
_entity_poly.type
_entity_poly.pdbx_seq_one_letter_code
_entity_poly.pdbx_strand_id
1 'polypeptide(L)'
;EFLLQSDYRDLIGPALSSEEIDFSRLSVLTDNYLTTILQVAQTQAFGPLPLLAFLNAKDIEVMNLRLIIVGKRSGFTKEAIYERMRTLYDL
;
A
#
# COMPACT_ATOMS: atom_id res chain seq x y z
N GLU A 1 21.35 -9.78 2.81
CA GLU A 1 21.73 -10.44 1.54
C GLU A 1 20.60 -11.27 0.91
N PHE A 2 19.97 -12.21 1.63
CA PHE A 2 18.90 -13.09 1.11
C PHE A 2 17.69 -12.36 0.48
N LEU A 3 17.11 -11.36 1.15
CA LEU A 3 15.93 -10.62 0.63
C LEU A 3 16.23 -9.92 -0.69
N LEU A 4 17.45 -9.42 -0.85
CA LEU A 4 17.90 -8.83 -2.10
C LEU A 4 18.05 -9.89 -3.19
N GLN A 5 18.22 -11.17 -2.92
CA GLN A 5 18.30 -12.19 -3.97
C GLN A 5 16.94 -12.83 -4.32
N SER A 6 15.88 -12.46 -3.60
CA SER A 6 14.53 -13.00 -3.80
C SER A 6 13.73 -12.23 -4.86
N ASP A 7 12.62 -12.83 -5.30
CA ASP A 7 11.62 -12.21 -6.18
C ASP A 7 11.00 -10.93 -5.57
N TYR A 8 11.14 -10.73 -4.25
CA TYR A 8 10.65 -9.55 -3.55
C TYR A 8 11.65 -8.40 -3.50
N ARG A 9 12.83 -8.52 -4.16
CA ARG A 9 13.86 -7.47 -4.19
C ARG A 9 13.25 -6.11 -4.53
N ASP A 10 12.45 -6.06 -5.59
CA ASP A 10 11.92 -4.80 -6.12
C ASP A 10 10.88 -4.18 -5.18
N LEU A 11 10.13 -5.02 -4.45
CA LEU A 11 9.15 -4.59 -3.46
C LEU A 11 9.79 -4.09 -2.16
N ILE A 12 10.77 -4.83 -1.65
CA ILE A 12 11.37 -4.59 -0.33
C ILE A 12 12.53 -3.60 -0.40
N GLY A 13 13.24 -3.54 -1.54
CA GLY A 13 14.38 -2.66 -1.78
C GLY A 13 14.17 -1.22 -1.33
N PRO A 14 13.04 -0.56 -1.68
CA PRO A 14 12.77 0.81 -1.26
C PRO A 14 12.53 1.00 0.25
N ALA A 15 12.34 -0.06 1.03
CA ALA A 15 12.18 -0.03 2.49
C ALA A 15 13.44 -0.45 3.27
N LEU A 16 14.52 -0.81 2.57
CA LEU A 16 15.80 -1.18 3.19
C LEU A 16 16.73 0.03 3.28
N SER A 17 17.28 0.30 4.46
CA SER A 17 18.33 1.30 4.68
C SER A 17 19.47 0.69 5.47
N SER A 18 20.65 0.55 4.85
CA SER A 18 21.88 0.09 5.51
C SER A 18 21.71 -1.12 6.45
N GLU A 19 20.91 -2.12 6.03
CA GLU A 19 20.55 -3.36 6.74
C GLU A 19 19.33 -3.32 7.68
N GLU A 20 18.73 -2.15 7.93
CA GLU A 20 17.47 -2.03 8.67
C GLU A 20 16.26 -1.98 7.73
N ILE A 21 15.12 -2.50 8.20
CA ILE A 21 13.84 -2.46 7.49
C ILE A 21 12.95 -1.39 8.11
N ASP A 22 12.53 -0.41 7.30
CA ASP A 22 11.45 0.49 7.67
C ASP A 22 10.11 -0.22 7.48
N PHE A 23 9.56 -0.75 8.58
CA PHE A 23 8.27 -1.45 8.57
C PHE A 23 7.08 -0.58 8.18
N SER A 24 7.13 0.73 8.50
CA SER A 24 6.06 1.65 8.13
C SER A 24 6.02 1.79 6.60
N ARG A 25 7.19 1.96 5.99
CA ARG A 25 7.33 2.08 4.54
C ARG A 25 7.05 0.75 3.83
N LEU A 26 7.52 -0.37 4.38
CA LEU A 26 7.25 -1.71 3.85
C LEU A 26 5.76 -2.02 3.79
N SER A 27 5.00 -1.64 4.82
CA SER A 27 3.55 -1.84 4.84
C SER A 27 2.86 -1.10 3.70
N VAL A 28 3.22 0.17 3.47
CA VAL A 28 2.65 0.96 2.36
C VAL A 28 3.01 0.35 1.01
N LEU A 29 4.27 -0.08 0.82
CA LEU A 29 4.71 -0.72 -0.42
C LEU A 29 3.96 -2.03 -0.70
N THR A 30 3.77 -2.85 0.33
CA THR A 30 3.07 -4.13 0.21
C THR A 30 1.60 -3.93 -0.18
N ASP A 31 0.91 -3.00 0.48
CA ASP A 31 -0.48 -2.71 0.19
C ASP A 31 -0.66 -2.13 -1.22
N ASN A 32 0.21 -1.20 -1.62
CA ASN A 32 0.18 -0.65 -2.98
C ASN A 32 0.46 -1.72 -4.06
N TYR A 33 1.40 -2.62 -3.81
CA TYR A 33 1.70 -3.72 -4.72
C TYR A 33 0.51 -4.67 -4.90
N LEU A 34 -0.20 -5.00 -3.81
CA LEU A 34 -1.44 -5.78 -3.89
C LEU A 34 -2.54 -5.04 -4.68
N THR A 35 -2.69 -3.73 -4.48
CA THR A 35 -3.62 -2.91 -5.26
C THR A 35 -3.31 -2.96 -6.75
N THR A 36 -2.03 -2.88 -7.14
CA THR A 36 -1.60 -2.99 -8.54
C THR A 36 -1.96 -4.35 -9.15
N ILE A 37 -1.78 -5.45 -8.40
CA ILE A 37 -2.18 -6.79 -8.87
C ILE A 37 -3.69 -6.85 -9.11
N LEU A 38 -4.48 -6.31 -8.18
CA LEU A 38 -5.94 -6.39 -8.23
C LEU A 38 -6.57 -5.43 -9.26
N GLN A 39 -5.90 -4.33 -9.61
CA GLN A 39 -6.33 -3.43 -10.69
C GLN A 39 -6.49 -4.16 -12.02
N VAL A 40 -5.56 -5.05 -12.37
CA VAL A 40 -5.62 -5.82 -13.62
C VAL A 40 -6.86 -6.73 -13.66
N ALA A 41 -7.28 -7.22 -12.50
CA ALA A 41 -8.36 -8.18 -12.32
C ALA A 41 -9.77 -7.60 -12.61
N GLN A 42 -9.88 -6.29 -12.80
CA GLN A 42 -11.16 -5.59 -13.06
C GLN A 42 -11.55 -5.57 -14.52
N THR A 43 -10.59 -5.76 -15.42
CA THR A 43 -10.85 -5.91 -16.85
C THR A 43 -11.57 -7.24 -17.16
N GLN A 44 -11.66 -8.12 -16.16
CA GLN A 44 -12.37 -9.39 -16.25
C GLN A 44 -13.85 -9.20 -15.88
N ALA A 45 -14.74 -9.39 -16.87
CA ALA A 45 -16.17 -9.07 -16.75
C ALA A 45 -16.95 -9.91 -15.71
N PHE A 46 -16.43 -11.08 -15.32
CA PHE A 46 -17.11 -12.00 -14.39
C PHE A 46 -16.11 -12.76 -13.52
N GLY A 47 -16.53 -13.10 -12.30
CA GLY A 47 -15.77 -13.95 -11.37
C GLY A 47 -15.51 -13.31 -10.01
N PRO A 48 -14.75 -13.97 -9.13
CA PRO A 48 -14.45 -13.45 -7.78
C PRO A 48 -13.47 -12.27 -7.80
N LEU A 49 -12.71 -12.10 -8.89
CA LEU A 49 -11.63 -11.13 -8.99
C LEU A 49 -12.09 -9.66 -8.93
N PRO A 50 -13.14 -9.23 -9.66
CA PRO A 50 -13.70 -7.88 -9.49
C PRO A 50 -14.18 -7.60 -8.07
N LEU A 51 -14.73 -8.60 -7.36
CA LEU A 51 -15.17 -8.44 -5.97
C LEU A 51 -13.98 -8.25 -5.02
N LEU A 52 -12.89 -9.00 -5.23
CA LEU A 52 -11.66 -8.84 -4.45
C LEU A 52 -11.02 -7.48 -4.70
N ALA A 53 -11.02 -7.00 -5.95
CA ALA A 53 -10.51 -5.68 -6.28
C ALA A 53 -11.34 -4.56 -5.62
N PHE A 54 -12.67 -4.70 -5.61
CA PHE A 54 -13.55 -3.78 -4.89
C PHE A 54 -13.30 -3.80 -3.38
N LEU A 55 -13.15 -4.99 -2.78
CA LEU A 55 -12.90 -5.12 -1.34
C LEU A 55 -11.56 -4.48 -0.94
N ASN A 56 -10.50 -4.75 -1.69
CA ASN A 56 -9.20 -4.11 -1.50
C ASN A 56 -9.32 -2.57 -1.58
N ALA A 57 -10.02 -2.04 -2.60
CA ALA A 57 -10.22 -0.61 -2.74
C ALA A 57 -10.92 0.01 -1.51
N LYS A 58 -11.96 -0.66 -0.99
CA LYS A 58 -12.64 -0.23 0.24
C LYS A 58 -11.74 -0.26 1.47
N ASP A 59 -10.91 -1.29 1.63
CA ASP A 59 -9.97 -1.40 2.75
C ASP A 59 -8.92 -0.28 2.72
N ILE A 60 -8.37 0.02 1.54
CA ILE A 60 -7.40 1.11 1.33
C ILE A 60 -8.03 2.47 1.66
N GLU A 61 -9.27 2.71 1.21
CA GLU A 61 -10.01 3.95 1.49
C GLU A 61 -10.21 4.14 3.01
N VAL A 62 -10.70 3.11 3.70
CA VAL A 62 -10.90 3.14 5.16
C VAL A 62 -9.57 3.39 5.89
N MET A 63 -8.49 2.76 5.43
CA MET A 63 -7.17 2.91 6.06
C MET A 63 -6.60 4.32 5.86
N ASN A 64 -6.73 4.89 4.67
CA ASN A 64 -6.33 6.26 4.38
C ASN A 64 -7.15 7.30 5.17
N LEU A 65 -8.48 7.12 5.26
CA LEU A 65 -9.34 7.99 6.08
C LEU A 65 -8.94 7.92 7.56
N ARG A 66 -8.69 6.72 8.08
CA ARG A 66 -8.21 6.53 9.46
C ARG A 66 -6.87 7.22 9.67
N LEU A 67 -5.92 7.06 8.76
CA LEU A 67 -4.61 7.70 8.81
C LEU A 67 -4.75 9.22 8.87
N ILE A 68 -5.62 9.82 8.04
CA ILE A 68 -5.86 11.26 8.04
C ILE A 68 -6.45 11.72 9.38
N ILE A 69 -7.46 11.01 9.91
CA ILE A 69 -8.13 11.37 11.16
C ILE A 69 -7.14 11.30 12.33
N VAL A 70 -6.43 10.18 12.47
CA VAL A 70 -5.46 9.97 13.55
C VAL A 70 -4.28 10.93 13.40
N GLY A 71 -3.73 11.08 12.20
CA GLY A 71 -2.60 11.97 11.94
C GLY A 71 -2.92 13.42 12.27
N LYS A 72 -4.10 13.93 11.86
CA LYS A 72 -4.54 15.28 12.22
C LYS A 72 -4.74 15.44 13.72
N ARG A 73 -5.36 14.46 14.39
CA ARG A 73 -5.56 14.48 15.85
C ARG A 73 -4.25 14.47 16.62
N SER A 74 -3.24 13.76 16.11
CA SER A 74 -1.90 13.65 16.70
C SER A 74 -0.97 14.81 16.33
N GLY A 75 -1.43 15.78 15.54
CA GLY A 75 -0.64 16.95 15.15
C GLY A 75 0.44 16.68 14.11
N PHE A 76 0.34 15.60 13.33
CA PHE A 76 1.26 15.36 12.21
C PHE A 76 1.09 16.39 11.11
N THR A 77 2.19 16.72 10.45
CA THR A 77 2.17 17.58 9.26
C THR A 77 1.43 16.89 8.13
N LYS A 78 0.94 17.69 7.17
CA LYS A 78 0.24 17.15 6.00
C LYS A 78 1.17 16.22 5.22
N GLU A 79 2.43 16.63 5.06
CA GLU A 79 3.48 15.91 4.34
C GLU A 79 3.72 14.53 4.98
N ALA A 80 3.84 14.48 6.31
CA ALA A 80 4.02 13.21 7.03
C ALA A 80 2.81 12.27 6.89
N ILE A 81 1.59 12.80 6.78
CA ILE A 81 0.39 12.01 6.51
C ILE A 81 0.41 11.51 5.05
N TYR A 82 0.70 12.39 4.09
CA TYR A 82 0.74 12.05 2.66
C TYR A 82 1.76 10.96 2.33
N GLU A 83 2.96 11.03 2.91
CA GLU A 83 4.01 10.01 2.72
C GLU A 83 3.58 8.59 3.16
N ARG A 84 2.56 8.49 4.02
CA ARG A 84 2.05 7.23 4.57
C ARG A 84 0.72 6.81 3.94
N MET A 85 0.15 7.64 3.07
CA MET A 85 -1.06 7.29 2.34
C MET A 85 -0.76 6.21 1.31
N ARG A 86 -1.71 5.29 1.17
CA ARG A 86 -1.69 4.25 0.14
C ARG A 86 -2.34 4.77 -1.13
N THR A 87 -1.89 4.26 -2.27
CA THR A 87 -2.43 4.60 -3.58
C THR A 87 -3.90 4.20 -3.64
N LEU A 88 -4.75 5.16 -4.00
CA LEU A 88 -6.17 4.89 -4.19
C LEU A 88 -6.36 4.19 -5.54
N TYR A 89 -7.27 3.23 -5.53
CA TYR A 89 -7.60 2.40 -6.69
C TYR A 89 -7.99 3.22 -7.95
N ASP A 90 -8.64 4.39 -7.78
CA ASP A 90 -9.18 5.23 -8.87
C ASP A 90 -8.32 6.46 -9.24
N LEU A 91 -7.10 6.63 -8.68
CA LEU A 91 -6.27 7.84 -8.86
C LEU A 91 -4.80 7.54 -9.19
#